data_AF-A0A060YR25-F1
#
_entry.id   AF-A0A060YR25-F1
#
_cell.length_a   1.000
_cell.length_b   1.000
_cell.length_c   1.000
_cell.angle_alpha   90.00
_cell.angle_beta   90.00
_cell.angle_gamma   90.00
#
_symmetry.space_group_name_H-M   'P 1'
#
loop_
_entity.id
_entity.type
_entity.pdbx_description
1 polymer ?
#
loop_
_entity_poly.entity_id
_entity_poly.type
_entity_poly.pdbx_seq_one_letter_code
_entity_poly.pdbx_strand_id
1 'polypeptide(L)'
;MYMVADSPDTARKWTEGLRSVIHNFRANNVCPMTCLKKHWMRMCFLTNVNGKIPVRTITRTFASGKTEKGIFQALKELGLPSGKNDEIEHTAFPFDIFYALTQKICPRTDIEELFKKINGDKSDFLNVDQLVSFLNEVSSLSFINFTV
;
A
#
# COMPACT_ATOMS: atom_id res chain seq x y z
N MET A 1 -20.32 16.90 6.64
CA MET A 1 -21.03 15.68 7.07
C MET A 1 -21.57 15.96 8.48
N TYR A 2 -22.86 15.75 8.72
CA TYR A 2 -23.47 15.86 10.04
C TYR A 2 -23.87 14.46 10.51
N MET A 3 -23.56 14.13 11.76
CA MET A 3 -23.89 12.84 12.38
C MET A 3 -24.62 13.09 13.71
N VAL A 4 -25.60 12.26 14.02
CA VAL A 4 -26.40 12.33 15.26
C VAL A 4 -26.19 11.03 16.02
N ALA A 5 -25.86 11.12 17.31
CA ALA A 5 -25.71 9.96 18.18
C ALA A 5 -27.00 9.71 18.99
N ASP A 6 -27.16 8.49 19.47
CA ASP A 6 -28.22 8.04 20.35
C ASP A 6 -28.19 8.70 21.74
N SER A 7 -27.01 9.13 22.19
CA SER A 7 -26.82 9.82 23.47
C SER A 7 -25.73 10.91 23.39
N PRO A 8 -25.79 11.91 24.29
CA PRO A 8 -24.72 12.91 24.43
C PRO A 8 -23.36 12.28 24.76
N ASP A 9 -23.33 11.20 25.54
CA ASP A 9 -22.11 10.51 25.92
C ASP A 9 -21.46 9.81 24.73
N THR A 10 -22.25 9.14 23.88
CA THR A 10 -21.78 8.57 22.61
C THR A 10 -21.19 9.66 21.70
N ALA A 11 -21.91 10.79 21.55
CA ALA A 11 -21.44 11.92 20.75
C ALA A 11 -20.09 12.47 21.25
N ARG A 12 -19.93 12.59 22.59
CA ARG A 12 -18.69 13.05 23.21
C ARG A 12 -17.53 12.09 22.95
N LYS A 13 -17.73 10.78 23.18
CA LYS A 13 -16.71 9.74 22.93
C LYS A 13 -16.23 9.75 21.48
N TRP A 14 -17.15 9.83 20.51
CA TRP A 14 -16.79 9.95 19.09
C TRP A 14 -16.01 11.23 18.79
N THR A 15 -16.43 12.36 19.36
CA THR A 15 -15.76 13.65 19.15
C THR A 15 -14.33 13.62 19.68
N GLU A 16 -14.12 13.12 20.89
CA GLU A 16 -12.80 13.02 21.52
C GLU A 16 -11.90 12.03 20.77
N GLY A 17 -12.44 10.85 20.42
CA GLY A 17 -11.72 9.85 19.65
C GLY A 17 -11.26 10.37 18.29
N LEU A 18 -12.17 10.97 17.51
CA LEU A 18 -11.83 11.55 16.21
C LEU A 18 -10.81 12.68 16.34
N ARG A 19 -10.96 13.56 17.34
CA ARG A 19 -9.98 14.63 17.60
C ARG A 19 -8.58 14.10 17.85
N SER A 20 -8.46 13.02 18.63
CA SER A 20 -7.15 12.40 18.91
C SER A 20 -6.45 11.88 17.64
N VAL A 21 -7.22 11.45 16.64
CA VAL A 21 -6.69 10.94 15.37
C VAL A 21 -6.33 12.09 14.42
N ILE A 22 -7.22 13.07 14.23
CA ILE A 22 -7.01 14.16 13.26
C ILE A 22 -5.91 15.14 13.71
N HIS A 23 -5.71 15.31 15.02
CA HIS A 23 -4.66 16.19 15.55
C HIS A 23 -3.30 15.48 15.70
N ASN A 24 -3.19 14.21 15.29
CA ASN A 24 -1.91 13.51 15.28
C ASN A 24 -1.07 13.95 14.08
N PHE A 25 -0.27 15.02 14.25
CA PHE A 25 0.59 15.56 13.18
C PHE A 25 1.64 14.56 12.66
N ARG A 26 2.02 13.55 13.46
CA ARG A 26 2.91 12.46 13.03
C ARG A 26 2.24 11.51 12.03
N ALA A 27 0.91 11.45 12.00
CA ALA A 27 0.16 10.64 11.04
C ALA A 27 0.30 11.14 9.59
N ASN A 28 0.77 12.38 9.40
CA ASN A 28 1.03 13.00 8.10
C ASN A 28 2.46 12.76 7.58
N ASN A 29 3.40 12.29 8.43
CA ASN A 29 4.80 12.05 8.08
C ASN A 29 5.16 10.57 8.26
N VAL A 30 4.30 9.68 7.77
CA VAL A 30 4.50 8.24 7.89
C VAL A 30 5.32 7.71 6.71
N CYS A 31 6.15 6.69 6.95
CA CYS A 31 6.97 6.11 5.88
C CYS A 31 6.12 5.47 4.77
N PRO A 32 6.65 5.32 3.54
CA PRO A 32 5.92 4.71 2.42
C PRO A 32 5.29 3.34 2.72
N MET A 33 5.96 2.52 3.53
CA MET A 33 5.43 1.22 3.97
C MET A 33 4.14 1.36 4.79
N THR A 34 4.05 2.39 5.63
CA THR A 34 2.83 2.69 6.39
C THR A 34 1.72 3.20 5.47
N CYS A 35 2.05 4.02 4.46
CA CYS A 35 1.09 4.44 3.44
C CYS A 35 0.51 3.23 2.68
N LEU A 36 1.36 2.27 2.28
CA LEU A 36 0.93 1.02 1.64
C LEU A 36 0.00 0.21 2.55
N LYS A 37 0.34 0.05 3.84
CA LYS A 37 -0.53 -0.61 4.82
C LYS A 37 -1.87 0.09 4.98
N LYS A 38 -1.91 1.42 5.01
CA LYS A 38 -3.15 2.21 5.04
C LYS A 38 -4.00 1.94 3.78
N HIS A 39 -3.37 1.88 2.61
CA HIS A 39 -4.07 1.62 1.35
C HIS A 39 -4.66 0.20 1.30
N TRP A 40 -3.88 -0.79 1.73
CA TRP A 40 -4.32 -2.17 1.91
C TRP A 40 -5.54 -2.27 2.84
N MET A 41 -5.45 -1.66 4.03
CA MET A 41 -6.55 -1.65 4.99
C MET A 41 -7.79 -1.01 4.39
N ARG A 42 -7.66 0.13 3.70
CA ARG A 42 -8.77 0.79 3.03
C ARG A 42 -9.46 -0.14 2.03
N MET A 43 -8.72 -0.86 1.19
CA MET A 43 -9.34 -1.81 0.25
C MET A 43 -10.04 -2.96 0.97
N CYS A 44 -9.48 -3.46 2.07
CA CYS A 44 -10.13 -4.48 2.88
C CYS A 44 -11.47 -3.99 3.44
N PHE A 45 -11.62 -2.70 3.74
CA PHE A 45 -12.91 -2.13 4.19
C PHE A 45 -13.90 -1.84 3.05
N LEU A 46 -13.47 -1.86 1.79
CA LEU A 46 -14.33 -1.62 0.63
C LEU A 46 -14.97 -2.92 0.13
N THR A 47 -15.73 -3.57 1.03
CA THR A 47 -16.42 -4.83 0.76
C THR A 47 -17.78 -4.63 0.10
N ASN A 48 -18.28 -5.67 -0.56
CA ASN A 48 -19.68 -5.75 -0.97
C ASN A 48 -20.61 -6.10 0.21
N VAL A 49 -21.89 -6.34 -0.10
CA VAL A 49 -22.92 -6.78 0.85
C VAL A 49 -22.63 -8.14 1.50
N ASN A 50 -21.79 -8.97 0.87
CA ASN A 50 -21.37 -10.27 1.40
C ASN A 50 -20.13 -10.16 2.31
N GLY A 51 -19.61 -8.96 2.55
CA GLY A 51 -18.38 -8.75 3.34
C GLY A 51 -17.10 -9.21 2.63
N LYS A 52 -17.12 -9.38 1.30
CA LYS A 52 -15.95 -9.76 0.49
C LYS A 52 -15.42 -8.59 -0.31
N ILE A 53 -14.13 -8.64 -0.65
CA ILE A 53 -13.45 -7.58 -1.40
C ILE A 53 -13.71 -7.79 -2.90
N PRO A 54 -14.43 -6.89 -3.60
CA PRO A 54 -14.67 -7.05 -5.02
C PRO A 54 -13.40 -6.83 -5.84
N VAL A 55 -13.12 -7.68 -6.82
CA VAL A 55 -11.97 -7.52 -7.74
C VAL A 55 -12.01 -6.15 -8.44
N ARG A 56 -13.20 -5.66 -8.77
CA ARG A 56 -13.39 -4.33 -9.38
C ARG A 56 -12.83 -3.17 -8.54
N THR A 57 -12.84 -3.30 -7.21
CA THR A 57 -12.24 -2.29 -6.32
C THR A 57 -10.72 -2.25 -6.48
N ILE A 58 -10.09 -3.42 -6.62
CA ILE A 58 -8.65 -3.54 -6.86
C ILE A 58 -8.28 -2.99 -8.24
N THR A 59 -9.02 -3.35 -9.30
CA THR A 59 -8.72 -2.85 -10.65
C THR A 59 -8.82 -1.33 -10.73
N ARG A 60 -9.81 -0.72 -10.08
CA ARG A 60 -9.93 0.74 -9.99
C ARG A 60 -8.76 1.38 -9.25
N THR A 61 -8.26 0.73 -8.20
CA THR A 61 -7.16 1.25 -7.38
C THR A 61 -5.85 1.31 -8.18
N PHE A 62 -5.60 0.32 -9.04
CA PHE A 62 -4.36 0.21 -9.80
C PHE A 62 -4.47 0.67 -11.27
N ALA A 63 -5.59 1.26 -11.66
CA ALA A 63 -5.87 1.64 -13.05
C ALA A 63 -4.87 2.63 -13.65
N SER A 64 -4.16 3.40 -12.82
CA SER A 64 -3.10 4.32 -13.28
C SER A 64 -1.77 3.62 -13.58
N GLY A 65 -1.50 2.47 -12.94
CA GLY A 65 -0.21 1.77 -13.05
C GLY A 65 -0.20 0.69 -14.12
N LYS A 66 -1.36 0.10 -14.47
CA LYS A 66 -1.43 -1.02 -15.41
C LYS A 66 -2.81 -1.12 -16.06
N THR A 67 -2.87 -1.74 -17.24
CA THR A 67 -4.14 -2.02 -17.91
C THR A 67 -4.99 -3.00 -17.08
N GLU A 68 -6.32 -2.93 -17.21
CA GLU A 68 -7.23 -3.83 -16.48
C GLU A 68 -6.90 -5.31 -16.71
N LYS A 69 -6.59 -5.68 -17.96
CA LYS A 69 -6.12 -7.04 -18.31
C LYS A 69 -4.83 -7.42 -17.57
N GLY A 70 -3.88 -6.50 -17.46
CA GLY A 70 -2.64 -6.73 -16.74
C GLY A 70 -2.84 -6.87 -15.22
N ILE A 71 -3.83 -6.17 -14.65
CA ILE A 71 -4.18 -6.32 -13.23
C ILE A 71 -4.82 -7.70 -12.99
N PHE A 72 -5.75 -8.14 -13.83
CA PHE A 72 -6.33 -9.49 -13.73
C PHE A 72 -5.26 -10.58 -13.83
N GLN A 73 -4.30 -10.43 -14.75
CA GLN A 73 -3.19 -11.38 -14.88
C GLN A 73 -2.33 -11.40 -13.61
N ALA A 74 -2.01 -10.24 -13.02
CA ALA A 74 -1.25 -10.18 -11.77
C ALA A 74 -1.97 -10.82 -10.60
N LEU A 75 -3.30 -10.64 -10.49
CA LEU A 75 -4.14 -11.33 -9.50
C LEU A 75 -4.07 -12.86 -9.68
N LYS A 76 -4.24 -13.32 -10.92
CA LYS A 76 -4.19 -14.74 -11.26
C LYS A 76 -2.84 -15.38 -10.88
N GLU A 77 -1.73 -14.69 -11.16
CA GLU A 77 -0.38 -15.15 -10.80
C GLU A 77 -0.13 -15.23 -9.29
N LEU A 78 -0.87 -14.46 -8.50
CA LEU A 78 -0.83 -14.52 -7.04
C LEU A 78 -1.86 -15.50 -6.47
N GLY A 79 -2.54 -16.28 -7.32
CA GLY A 79 -3.55 -17.24 -6.89
C GLY A 79 -4.86 -16.60 -6.40
N LEU A 80 -5.10 -15.34 -6.74
CA LEU A 80 -6.31 -14.61 -6.37
C LEU A 80 -7.41 -14.74 -7.43
N PRO A 81 -8.68 -14.65 -7.04
CA PRO A 81 -9.78 -14.44 -7.97
C PRO A 81 -9.50 -13.27 -8.91
N SER A 82 -9.68 -13.48 -10.21
CA SER A 82 -9.26 -12.54 -11.26
C SER A 82 -10.34 -12.24 -12.29
N GLY A 83 -11.55 -12.77 -12.11
CA GLY A 83 -12.72 -12.41 -12.90
C GLY A 83 -13.22 -11.01 -12.54
N LYS A 84 -13.80 -10.31 -13.52
CA LYS A 84 -14.28 -8.93 -13.36
C LYS A 84 -15.29 -8.75 -12.23
N ASN A 85 -16.11 -9.78 -12.00
CA ASN A 85 -17.16 -9.79 -10.97
C ASN A 85 -16.81 -10.71 -9.80
N ASP A 86 -15.57 -11.20 -9.73
CA ASP A 86 -15.15 -12.08 -8.65
C ASP A 86 -14.96 -11.28 -7.34
N GLU A 87 -14.94 -12.03 -6.25
CA GLU A 87 -14.84 -11.51 -4.90
C GLU A 87 -13.74 -12.27 -4.16
N ILE A 88 -12.99 -11.57 -3.32
CA ILE A 88 -11.84 -12.10 -2.60
C ILE A 88 -12.18 -12.16 -1.10
N GLU A 89 -11.92 -13.32 -0.49
CA GLU A 89 -12.01 -13.49 0.96
C GLU A 89 -10.92 -12.69 1.68
N HIS A 90 -11.23 -12.12 2.84
CA HIS A 90 -10.26 -11.39 3.64
C HIS A 90 -9.02 -12.22 3.99
N THR A 91 -9.22 -13.51 4.26
CA THR A 91 -8.14 -14.46 4.58
C THR A 91 -7.21 -14.71 3.40
N ALA A 92 -7.69 -14.55 2.17
CA ALA A 92 -6.91 -14.69 0.96
C ALA A 92 -6.15 -13.40 0.58
N PHE A 93 -6.44 -12.27 1.24
CA PHE A 93 -5.83 -10.98 0.92
C PHE A 93 -5.03 -10.34 2.09
N PRO A 94 -4.08 -11.06 2.72
CA PRO A 94 -3.20 -10.49 3.73
C PRO A 94 -2.27 -9.44 3.11
N PHE A 95 -1.62 -8.64 3.97
CA PHE A 95 -0.76 -7.54 3.52
C PHE A 95 0.37 -8.00 2.58
N ASP A 96 0.96 -9.17 2.81
CA ASP A 96 2.07 -9.68 1.99
C ASP A 96 1.62 -9.99 0.55
N ILE A 97 0.40 -10.51 0.38
CA ILE A 97 -0.19 -10.73 -0.94
C ILE A 97 -0.48 -9.40 -1.64
N PHE A 98 -1.02 -8.42 -0.90
CA PHE A 98 -1.19 -7.07 -1.43
C PHE A 98 0.15 -6.45 -1.83
N TYR A 99 1.18 -6.59 -1.00
CA TYR A 99 2.51 -6.06 -1.28
C TYR A 99 3.10 -6.69 -2.54
N ALA A 100 3.02 -8.02 -2.69
CA ALA A 100 3.41 -8.71 -3.90
C ALA A 100 2.64 -8.23 -5.14
N LEU A 101 1.33 -7.94 -5.00
CA LEU A 101 0.53 -7.34 -6.06
C LEU A 101 1.06 -5.96 -6.46
N THR A 102 1.42 -5.11 -5.49
CA THR A 102 2.01 -3.79 -5.79
C THR A 102 3.31 -3.91 -6.58
N GLN A 103 4.18 -4.86 -6.24
CA GLN A 103 5.44 -5.10 -6.94
C GLN A 103 5.21 -5.59 -8.38
N LYS A 104 4.20 -6.44 -8.62
CA LYS A 104 3.84 -6.93 -9.96
C LYS A 104 3.20 -5.85 -10.85
N ILE A 105 2.41 -4.94 -10.26
CA ILE A 105 1.71 -3.89 -11.01
C ILE A 105 2.63 -2.71 -11.27
N CYS A 106 3.36 -2.27 -10.26
CA CYS A 106 4.23 -1.10 -10.27
C CYS A 106 5.67 -1.51 -9.92
N PRO A 107 6.39 -2.23 -10.81
CA PRO A 107 7.76 -2.63 -10.56
C PRO A 107 8.65 -1.40 -10.37
N ARG A 108 9.53 -1.45 -9.36
CA ARG A 108 10.45 -0.36 -9.01
C ARG A 108 11.80 -0.57 -9.70
N THR A 109 11.82 -0.44 -11.02
CA THR A 109 13.05 -0.57 -11.83
C THR A 109 14.11 0.46 -11.44
N ASP A 110 13.69 1.62 -10.94
CA ASP A 110 14.57 2.65 -10.38
C ASP A 110 15.38 2.14 -9.17
N ILE A 111 14.80 1.25 -8.35
CA ILE A 111 15.51 0.61 -7.24
C ILE A 111 16.52 -0.42 -7.78
N GLU A 112 16.16 -1.17 -8.81
CA GLU A 112 17.09 -2.12 -9.45
C GLU A 112 18.28 -1.40 -10.09
N GLU A 113 18.04 -0.28 -10.78
CA GLU A 113 19.09 0.57 -11.33
C GLU A 113 19.97 1.18 -10.24
N LEU A 114 19.37 1.66 -9.15
CA LEU A 114 20.10 2.18 -8.00
C LEU A 114 20.97 1.09 -7.36
N PHE A 115 20.43 -0.12 -7.20
CA PHE A 115 21.17 -1.27 -6.69
C PHE A 115 22.38 -1.58 -7.55
N LYS A 116 22.21 -1.64 -8.89
CA LYS A 116 23.32 -1.85 -9.82
C LYS A 116 24.36 -0.73 -9.77
N LYS A 117 23.94 0.52 -9.57
CA LYS A 117 24.86 1.65 -9.41
C LYS A 117 25.73 1.52 -8.16
N ILE A 118 25.18 1.03 -7.05
CA ILE A 118 25.90 0.86 -5.78
C ILE A 118 26.77 -0.42 -5.81
N ASN A 119 26.22 -1.52 -6.32
CA ASN A 119 26.87 -2.83 -6.25
C ASN A 119 27.80 -3.12 -7.45
N GLY A 120 27.53 -2.50 -8.60
CA GLY A 120 28.00 -2.97 -9.90
C GLY A 120 27.37 -4.32 -10.27
N ASP A 121 28.03 -5.07 -11.16
CA ASP A 121 27.61 -6.42 -11.58
C ASP A 121 28.28 -7.53 -10.75
N LYS A 122 28.59 -7.25 -9.47
CA LYS A 122 29.45 -8.11 -8.64
C LYS A 122 28.67 -9.20 -7.88
N SER A 123 27.44 -8.91 -7.48
CA SER A 123 26.62 -9.84 -6.68
C SER A 123 25.13 -9.45 -6.67
N ASP A 124 24.30 -10.33 -6.11
CA ASP A 124 22.84 -10.13 -5.96
C ASP A 124 22.45 -9.52 -4.60
N PHE A 125 23.42 -9.09 -3.78
CA PHE A 125 23.19 -8.44 -2.49
C PHE A 125 24.18 -7.30 -2.23
N LEU A 126 23.81 -6.35 -1.37
CA LEU A 126 24.74 -5.35 -0.85
C LEU A 126 25.40 -5.88 0.42
N ASN A 127 26.70 -5.65 0.57
CA ASN A 127 27.37 -5.84 1.85
C ASN A 127 27.17 -4.62 2.77
N VAL A 128 27.54 -4.77 4.04
CA VAL A 128 27.34 -3.74 5.08
C VAL A 128 28.05 -2.44 4.71
N ASP A 129 29.28 -2.50 4.21
CA ASP A 129 30.06 -1.30 3.88
C ASP A 129 29.44 -0.51 2.72
N GLN A 130 28.94 -1.21 1.69
CA GLN A 130 28.22 -0.60 0.58
C GLN A 130 26.94 0.07 1.04
N LEU A 131 26.18 -0.57 1.93
CA LEU A 131 24.96 0.02 2.48
C LEU A 131 25.27 1.25 3.35
N VAL A 132 26.29 1.19 4.20
CA VAL A 132 26.73 2.32 5.02
C VAL A 132 27.17 3.49 4.15
N SER A 133 27.98 3.23 3.12
CA SER A 133 28.39 4.25 2.16
C SER A 133 27.19 4.91 1.47
N PHE A 134 26.26 4.09 0.96
CA PHE A 134 25.03 4.57 0.34
C PHE A 134 24.20 5.47 1.28
N LEU A 135 24.02 5.05 2.54
CA LEU A 135 23.26 5.82 3.52
C LEU A 135 23.92 7.17 3.81
N ASN A 136 25.24 7.22 3.92
CA ASN A 136 25.98 8.44 4.21
C ASN A 136 26.02 9.42 3.01
N GLU A 137 26.10 8.91 1.78
CA GLU A 137 26.25 9.72 0.56
C GLU A 137 24.91 10.17 -0.06
N VAL A 138 23.87 9.32 -0.02
CA VAL A 138 22.62 9.53 -0.76
C VAL A 138 21.45 9.91 0.13
N SER A 139 21.41 9.45 1.39
CA SER A 139 20.22 9.64 2.25
C SER A 139 20.12 11.02 2.88
N SER A 140 21.10 11.90 2.64
CA SER A 140 21.09 13.29 3.12
C SER A 140 20.12 14.18 2.32
N LEU A 141 19.70 13.82 1.10
CA LEU A 141 18.76 14.59 0.27
C LEU A 141 17.92 13.65 -0.64
N SER A 142 16.57 13.74 -0.58
CA SER A 142 15.62 13.55 -1.71
C SER A 142 14.68 12.33 -1.91
N PHE A 143 14.54 11.34 -1.01
CA PHE A 143 13.58 10.22 -1.26
C PHE A 143 12.11 10.41 -0.78
N ILE A 144 11.70 11.64 -0.37
CA ILE A 144 10.40 11.87 0.30
C ILE A 144 9.18 11.91 -0.66
N ASN A 145 9.34 11.93 -1.99
CA ASN A 145 8.20 12.11 -2.91
C ASN A 145 7.74 10.85 -3.63
N PHE A 146 7.35 9.81 -2.91
CA PHE A 146 6.47 8.77 -3.45
C PHE A 146 5.21 8.67 -2.60
N THR A 147 4.35 9.68 -2.75
CA THR A 147 2.92 9.57 -2.44
C THR A 147 2.21 9.64 -3.80
N VAL A 148 1.76 8.48 -4.29
CA VAL A 148 0.72 8.41 -5.33
C VAL A 148 -0.63 8.49 -4.62
#